data_AF-A0A821NCD5-F1
#
_entry.id   AF-A0A821NCD5-F1
#
_cell.length_a   1.000
_cell.length_b   1.000
_cell.length_c   1.000
_cell.angle_alpha   90.00
_cell.angle_beta   90.00
_cell.angle_gamma   90.00
#
_symmetry.space_group_name_H-M   'P 1'
#
loop_
_entity.id
_entity.type
_entity.pdbx_description
1 polymer ?
#
loop_
_entity_poly.entity_id
_entity_poly.type
_entity_poly.pdbx_seq_one_letter_code
_entity_poly.pdbx_strand_id
1 'polypeptide(L)'
;MLKRISPTGPDPITHSWFLCGSPWPMIILTIGYLLSIHYGKRWMSTRSKPYNLHVPIVIYNLLAILVNAYVVFLAVRTLTLKSYRIFCQGVMHDEEDLYLAKAVWWYYISKGCEFWDTWFFILTKKFSHVSILHVYHHATMFPMWYLATSVLFEI
;
A
#
# COMPACT_ATOMS: atom_id res chain seq x y z
N MET A 1 -12.57 24.68 -26.25
CA MET A 1 -13.61 24.02 -25.43
C MET A 1 -12.90 23.40 -24.22
N LEU A 2 -12.69 24.19 -23.17
CA LEU A 2 -12.00 23.74 -21.95
C LEU A 2 -13.02 23.01 -21.08
N LYS A 3 -12.92 21.68 -20.98
CA LYS A 3 -13.64 20.92 -19.96
C LYS A 3 -13.11 21.38 -18.62
N ARG A 4 -13.94 22.12 -17.89
CA ARG A 4 -13.71 22.57 -16.53
C ARG A 4 -13.56 21.32 -15.66
N ILE A 5 -12.33 20.98 -15.30
CA ILE A 5 -12.03 19.96 -14.28
C ILE A 5 -12.63 20.48 -12.97
N SER A 6 -13.63 19.79 -12.45
CA SER A 6 -14.17 20.04 -11.12
C SER A 6 -13.13 19.58 -10.09
N PRO A 7 -12.56 20.47 -9.26
CA PRO A 7 -11.40 20.14 -8.42
C PRO A 7 -11.80 19.52 -7.06
N THR A 8 -12.88 18.74 -6.99
CA THR A 8 -13.42 18.28 -5.69
C THR A 8 -14.12 16.92 -5.76
N GLY A 9 -13.53 15.91 -6.41
CA GLY A 9 -14.13 14.57 -6.40
C GLY A 9 -13.19 13.47 -6.92
N PRO A 10 -13.23 12.27 -6.30
CA PRO A 10 -12.27 11.19 -6.53
C PRO A 10 -12.10 10.82 -8.00
N ASP A 11 -10.86 10.49 -8.39
CA ASP A 11 -10.50 10.11 -9.76
C ASP A 11 -11.47 9.08 -10.36
N PRO A 12 -12.07 9.34 -11.54
CA PRO A 12 -13.12 8.49 -12.09
C PRO A 12 -12.64 7.09 -12.51
N ILE A 13 -11.34 6.89 -12.72
CA ILE A 13 -10.76 5.60 -13.08
C ILE A 13 -10.57 4.74 -11.83
N THR A 14 -9.95 5.30 -10.78
CA THR A 14 -9.57 4.56 -9.58
C THR A 14 -10.66 4.54 -8.50
N HIS A 15 -11.65 5.43 -8.55
CA HIS A 15 -12.72 5.49 -7.53
C HIS A 15 -13.51 4.17 -7.39
N SER A 16 -13.66 3.42 -8.49
CA SER A 16 -14.34 2.11 -8.47
C SER A 16 -13.44 0.96 -7.97
N TRP A 17 -12.15 1.20 -7.81
CA TRP A 17 -11.19 0.17 -7.43
C TRP A 17 -11.23 -0.09 -5.93
N PHE A 18 -10.89 -1.33 -5.57
CA PHE A 18 -10.98 -1.79 -4.20
C PHE A 18 -10.13 -0.90 -3.26
N LEU A 19 -10.75 -0.47 -2.16
CA LEU A 19 -10.23 0.44 -1.13
C LEU A 19 -9.97 1.90 -1.56
N CYS A 20 -10.32 2.32 -2.78
CA CYS A 20 -10.09 3.69 -3.26
C CYS A 20 -11.34 4.58 -3.24
N GLY A 21 -12.55 4.01 -3.19
CA GLY A 21 -13.81 4.77 -3.26
C GLY A 21 -14.15 5.62 -2.04
N SER A 22 -13.44 5.46 -0.92
CA SER A 22 -13.69 6.22 0.30
C SER A 22 -12.44 6.23 1.18
N PRO A 23 -12.21 7.28 1.99
CA PRO A 23 -11.09 7.31 2.94
C PRO A 23 -11.34 6.43 4.17
N TRP A 24 -12.59 6.03 4.44
CA TRP A 24 -12.94 5.29 5.65
C TRP A 24 -12.21 3.94 5.79
N PRO A 25 -12.14 3.07 4.76
CA PRO A 25 -11.36 1.84 4.84
C PRO A 25 -9.89 2.09 5.18
N MET A 26 -9.27 3.11 4.58
CA MET A 26 -7.88 3.48 4.87
C MET A 26 -7.69 3.89 6.34
N ILE A 27 -8.58 4.74 6.86
CA ILE A 27 -8.53 5.21 8.26
C ILE A 27 -8.73 4.03 9.23
N ILE A 28 -9.75 3.21 8.98
CA ILE A 28 -10.10 2.06 9.83
C ILE A 28 -8.95 1.05 9.87
N LEU A 29 -8.36 0.71 8.73
CA LEU A 29 -7.24 -0.23 8.66
C LEU A 29 -5.99 0.32 9.36
N THR A 30 -5.70 1.61 9.22
CA THR A 30 -4.53 2.25 9.86
C THR A 30 -4.70 2.32 11.38
N ILE A 31 -5.89 2.72 11.86
CA ILE A 31 -6.20 2.69 13.31
C ILE A 31 -6.17 1.26 13.83
N GLY A 32 -6.78 0.31 13.10
CA GLY A 32 -6.77 -1.11 13.43
C GLY A 32 -5.36 -1.67 13.55
N TYR A 33 -4.45 -1.28 12.65
CA TYR A 33 -3.03 -1.63 12.71
C TYR A 33 -2.37 -1.12 14.00
N LEU A 34 -2.54 0.14 14.35
CA LEU A 34 -1.96 0.72 15.58
C LEU A 34 -2.51 0.04 16.84
N LEU A 35 -3.82 -0.20 16.88
CA LEU A 35 -4.46 -0.93 17.98
C LEU A 35 -3.94 -2.38 18.07
N SER A 36 -3.77 -3.05 16.93
CA SER A 36 -3.24 -4.43 16.90
C SER A 36 -1.84 -4.53 17.46
N ILE A 37 -1.00 -3.50 17.31
CA ILE A 37 0.33 -3.48 17.93
C ILE A 37 0.20 -3.43 19.45
N HIS A 38 -0.62 -2.52 19.96
CA HIS A 38 -0.80 -2.35 21.41
C HIS A 38 -1.38 -3.62 22.05
N TYR A 39 -2.53 -4.08 21.55
CA TYR A 39 -3.21 -5.25 22.10
C TYR A 39 -2.46 -6.55 21.79
N GLY A 40 -1.88 -6.68 20.59
CA GLY A 40 -1.12 -7.86 20.17
C GLY A 40 0.14 -8.07 21.01
N LYS A 41 0.91 -7.00 21.29
CA LYS A 41 2.08 -7.08 22.18
C LYS A 41 1.68 -7.50 23.60
N ARG A 42 0.61 -6.90 24.15
CA ARG A 42 0.09 -7.23 25.49
C ARG A 42 -0.43 -8.67 25.57
N TRP A 43 -1.07 -9.16 24.51
CA TRP A 43 -1.57 -10.53 24.45
C TRP A 43 -0.45 -11.56 24.29
N MET A 44 0.57 -11.26 23.49
CA MET A 44 1.72 -12.17 23.34
C MET A 44 2.68 -12.13 24.52
N SER A 45 2.71 -11.05 25.31
CA SER A 45 3.53 -10.99 26.53
C SER A 45 2.99 -11.87 27.65
N THR A 46 1.68 -12.13 27.73
CA THR A 46 1.09 -13.05 28.71
C THR A 46 1.29 -14.52 28.34
N ARG A 47 1.60 -14.83 27.08
CA ARG A 47 1.95 -16.18 26.66
C ARG A 47 3.40 -16.50 26.99
N SER A 48 3.71 -17.78 27.22
CA SER A 48 5.10 -18.22 27.44
C SER A 48 5.87 -18.45 26.13
N LYS A 49 5.27 -19.15 25.15
CA LYS A 49 5.96 -19.56 23.91
C LYS A 49 5.58 -18.70 22.68
N PRO A 50 6.53 -18.41 21.77
CA PRO A 50 6.23 -17.83 20.46
C PRO A 50 5.64 -18.90 19.50
N TYR A 51 4.89 -18.45 18.49
CA TYR A 51 4.41 -19.34 17.43
C TYR A 51 5.55 -19.64 16.43
N ASN A 52 5.61 -20.89 15.94
CA ASN A 52 6.47 -21.24 14.81
C ASN A 52 5.74 -20.97 13.50
N LEU A 53 5.99 -19.79 12.93
CA LEU A 53 5.35 -19.33 11.69
C LEU A 53 6.33 -19.30 10.50
N HIS A 54 7.41 -20.10 10.55
CA HIS A 54 8.45 -20.07 9.52
C HIS A 54 7.89 -20.29 8.10
N VAL A 55 7.11 -21.36 7.90
CA VAL A 55 6.54 -21.68 6.58
C VAL A 55 5.54 -20.62 6.11
N PRO A 56 4.56 -20.17 6.93
CA PRO A 56 3.70 -19.04 6.59
C PRO A 56 4.46 -17.77 6.17
N ILE A 57 5.51 -17.41 6.91
CA ILE A 57 6.32 -16.21 6.63
C ILE A 57 7.04 -16.36 5.29
N VAL A 58 7.60 -17.53 4.98
CA VAL A 58 8.25 -17.78 3.69
C VAL A 58 7.26 -17.66 2.53
N ILE A 59 6.08 -18.27 2.64
CA ILE A 59 5.04 -18.18 1.60
C ILE A 59 4.62 -16.72 1.40
N TYR A 60 4.36 -16.01 2.49
CA TYR A 60 3.99 -14.61 2.47
C TYR A 60 5.06 -13.75 1.76
N ASN A 61 6.34 -13.92 2.11
CA ASN A 61 7.43 -13.18 1.48
C ASN A 61 7.56 -13.49 -0.01
N LEU A 62 7.35 -14.75 -0.43
CA LEU A 62 7.33 -15.12 -1.84
C LEU A 62 6.19 -14.43 -2.60
N LEU A 63 4.99 -14.40 -2.02
CA LEU A 63 3.85 -13.69 -2.62
C LEU A 63 4.12 -12.18 -2.71
N ALA A 64 4.71 -11.58 -1.68
CA ALA A 64 5.09 -10.17 -1.69
C ALA A 64 6.12 -9.86 -2.79
N ILE A 65 7.11 -10.73 -2.99
CA ILE A 65 8.08 -10.61 -4.09
C ILE A 65 7.37 -10.64 -5.45
N LEU A 66 6.43 -11.57 -5.66
CA LEU A 66 5.70 -11.68 -6.93
C LEU A 66 4.85 -10.43 -7.22
N VAL A 67 4.14 -9.90 -6.21
CA VAL A 67 3.36 -8.66 -6.34
C VAL A 67 4.28 -7.48 -6.67
N ASN A 68 5.40 -7.34 -5.97
CA ASN A 68 6.34 -6.24 -6.22
C ASN A 68 7.01 -6.36 -7.61
N ALA A 69 7.34 -7.58 -8.05
CA ALA A 69 7.86 -7.82 -9.40
C ALA A 69 6.83 -7.43 -10.47
N TYR A 70 5.54 -7.72 -10.24
CA TYR A 70 4.47 -7.32 -11.14
C TYR A 70 4.29 -5.79 -11.19
N VAL A 71 4.37 -5.09 -10.06
CA VAL A 71 4.38 -3.61 -10.02
C VAL A 71 5.54 -3.05 -10.83
N VAL A 72 6.75 -3.59 -10.66
CA VAL A 72 7.93 -3.18 -11.44
C VAL A 72 7.72 -3.43 -12.93
N PHE A 73 7.16 -4.58 -13.30
CA PHE A 73 6.84 -4.87 -14.71
C PHE A 73 5.89 -3.84 -15.31
N LEU A 74 4.82 -3.47 -14.60
CA LEU A 74 3.89 -2.44 -15.07
C LEU A 74 4.56 -1.05 -15.17
N ALA A 75 5.39 -0.68 -14.20
CA ALA A 75 6.12 0.58 -14.21
C ALA A 75 7.10 0.66 -15.39
N VAL A 76 7.91 -0.38 -15.60
CA VAL A 76 8.84 -0.46 -16.74
C VAL A 76 8.09 -0.42 -18.06
N ARG A 77 6.98 -1.16 -18.19
CA ARG A 77 6.18 -1.14 -19.41
C ARG A 77 5.70 0.28 -19.73
N THR A 78 5.20 1.00 -18.73
CA THR A 78 4.75 2.38 -18.88
C THR A 78 5.91 3.29 -19.35
N LEU A 79 7.09 3.16 -18.74
CA LEU A 79 8.30 3.92 -19.13
C LEU A 79 8.84 3.57 -20.52
N THR A 80 8.63 2.34 -21.00
CA THR A 80 9.10 1.93 -22.34
C THR A 80 8.16 2.36 -23.46
N LEU A 81 6.86 2.46 -23.18
CA LEU A 81 5.86 2.88 -24.16
C LEU A 81 5.85 4.40 -24.34
N LYS A 82 6.15 5.13 -23.26
CA LYS A 82 6.12 6.59 -23.23
C LYS A 82 7.49 7.20 -22.99
N SER A 83 7.84 8.23 -23.74
CA SER A 83 9.01 9.08 -23.43
C SER A 83 8.68 10.02 -22.27
N TYR A 84 8.60 9.49 -21.04
CA TYR A 84 8.42 10.31 -19.84
C TYR A 84 9.60 11.26 -19.66
N ARG A 85 9.29 12.52 -19.34
CA ARG A 85 10.31 13.46 -18.86
C ARG A 85 10.62 13.12 -17.40
N ILE A 86 11.91 13.12 -17.05
CA ILE A 86 12.37 12.86 -15.67
C ILE A 86 11.85 13.95 -14.70
N PHE A 87 11.58 15.15 -15.20
CA PHE A 87 11.06 16.28 -14.44
C PHE A 87 9.74 16.78 -15.02
N CYS A 88 8.78 17.07 -14.14
CA CYS A 88 7.47 17.67 -14.45
C CYS A 88 6.73 16.96 -15.59
N GLN A 89 6.19 15.78 -15.29
CA GLN A 89 5.22 15.11 -16.14
C GLN A 89 3.84 15.15 -15.49
N GLY A 90 2.84 15.65 -16.23
CA GLY A 90 1.43 15.55 -15.85
C GLY A 90 0.82 14.18 -16.20
N VAL A 91 -0.27 13.82 -15.55
CA VAL A 91 -1.01 12.59 -15.81
C VAL A 91 -1.88 12.79 -17.06
N MET A 92 -1.45 12.18 -18.17
CA MET A 92 -2.14 12.24 -19.45
C MET A 92 -3.01 10.98 -19.55
N HIS A 93 -4.31 11.08 -19.25
CA HIS A 93 -5.29 9.98 -19.14
C HIS A 93 -5.48 9.15 -20.44
N ASP A 94 -4.43 8.51 -20.92
CA ASP A 94 -4.37 7.61 -22.06
C ASP A 94 -4.22 6.15 -21.60
N GLU A 95 -4.22 5.22 -22.56
CA GLU A 95 -4.13 3.79 -22.26
C GLU A 95 -2.83 3.40 -21.54
N GLU A 96 -1.76 4.17 -21.74
CA GLU A 96 -0.46 3.94 -21.11
C GLU A 96 -0.45 4.35 -19.66
N ASP A 97 -1.06 5.49 -19.33
CA ASP A 97 -1.24 5.97 -17.95
C ASP A 97 -2.14 5.04 -17.13
N LEU A 98 -3.00 4.24 -17.78
CA LEU A 98 -3.76 3.18 -17.10
C LEU A 98 -2.86 2.08 -16.53
N TYR A 99 -1.73 1.75 -17.18
CA TYR A 99 -0.78 0.79 -16.62
C TYR A 99 -0.06 1.37 -15.40
N LEU A 100 0.27 2.66 -15.42
CA LEU A 100 0.83 3.36 -14.27
C LEU A 100 -0.17 3.43 -13.11
N ALA A 101 -1.43 3.78 -13.39
CA ALA A 101 -2.49 3.78 -12.38
C ALA A 101 -2.65 2.41 -11.73
N LYS A 102 -2.67 1.33 -12.55
CA LYS A 102 -2.68 -0.05 -12.03
C LYS A 102 -1.45 -0.36 -11.19
N ALA A 103 -0.26 0.06 -11.61
CA ALA A 103 0.98 -0.16 -10.84
C ALA A 103 0.92 0.52 -9.46
N VAL A 104 0.48 1.78 -9.43
CA VAL A 104 0.31 2.56 -8.20
C VAL A 104 -0.74 1.92 -7.29
N TRP A 105 -1.86 1.44 -7.84
CA TRP A 105 -2.88 0.75 -7.06
C TRP A 105 -2.39 -0.61 -6.51
N TRP A 106 -1.72 -1.43 -7.32
CA TRP A 106 -1.14 -2.69 -6.83
C TRP A 106 -0.11 -2.45 -5.74
N TYR A 107 0.66 -1.36 -5.83
CA TYR A 107 1.59 -0.95 -4.79
C TYR A 107 0.87 -0.47 -3.53
N TYR A 108 -0.22 0.28 -3.66
CA TYR A 108 -1.06 0.66 -2.51
C TYR A 108 -1.60 -0.57 -1.77
N ILE A 109 -2.14 -1.56 -2.50
CA ILE A 109 -2.63 -2.81 -1.91
C ILE A 109 -1.50 -3.58 -1.22
N SER A 110 -0.30 -3.63 -1.81
CA SER A 110 0.84 -4.31 -1.19
C SER A 110 1.21 -3.67 0.16
N LYS A 111 1.11 -2.35 0.31
CA LYS A 111 1.31 -1.66 1.60
C LYS A 111 0.28 -2.02 2.67
N GLY A 112 -0.96 -2.29 2.26
CA GLY A 112 -1.97 -2.83 3.18
C GLY A 112 -1.60 -4.25 3.64
N CYS A 113 -1.11 -5.10 2.72
CA CYS A 113 -0.65 -6.44 3.06
C CYS A 113 0.59 -6.45 3.97
N GLU A 114 1.48 -5.47 3.85
CA GLU A 114 2.67 -5.33 4.71
C GLU A 114 2.34 -5.14 6.21
N PHE A 115 1.10 -4.80 6.58
CA PHE A 115 0.68 -4.82 7.98
C PHE A 115 0.82 -6.21 8.65
N TRP A 116 0.81 -7.29 7.85
CA TRP A 116 1.03 -8.65 8.34
C TRP A 116 2.46 -8.87 8.85
N ASP A 117 3.46 -8.10 8.40
CA ASP A 117 4.84 -8.18 8.92
C ASP A 117 4.86 -7.97 10.43
N THR A 118 4.15 -6.93 10.88
CA THR A 118 4.04 -6.59 12.29
C THR A 118 3.32 -7.67 13.08
N TRP A 119 2.29 -8.30 12.51
CA TRP A 119 1.62 -9.45 13.12
C TRP A 119 2.58 -10.64 13.26
N PHE A 120 3.36 -10.95 12.24
CA PHE A 120 4.37 -12.02 12.33
C PHE A 120 5.42 -11.73 13.41
N PHE A 121 5.89 -10.49 13.53
CA PHE A 121 6.82 -10.10 14.61
C PHE A 121 6.18 -10.24 15.99
N ILE A 122 4.93 -9.84 16.16
CA ILE A 122 4.20 -9.97 17.43
C ILE A 122 4.01 -11.45 17.79
N LEU A 123 3.50 -12.26 16.87
CA LEU A 123 3.20 -13.69 17.10
C LEU A 123 4.46 -14.54 17.34
N THR A 124 5.59 -14.14 16.75
CA THR A 124 6.89 -14.78 16.99
C THR A 124 7.66 -14.17 18.17
N LYS A 125 7.05 -13.20 18.89
CA LYS A 125 7.65 -12.46 20.01
C LYS A 125 8.94 -11.69 19.67
N LYS A 126 9.13 -11.33 18.41
CA LYS A 126 10.25 -10.52 17.93
C LYS A 126 9.97 -9.02 18.11
N PHE A 127 9.71 -8.58 19.34
CA PHE A 127 9.27 -7.21 19.61
C PHE A 127 10.31 -6.13 19.28
N SER A 128 11.60 -6.48 19.27
CA SER A 128 12.68 -5.58 18.86
C SER A 128 12.57 -5.16 17.38
N HIS A 129 11.94 -5.97 16.53
CA HIS A 129 11.71 -5.65 15.12
C HIS A 129 10.56 -4.65 14.96
N VAL A 130 9.64 -4.56 15.93
CA VAL A 130 8.56 -3.56 15.94
C VAL A 130 9.09 -2.26 16.55
N SER A 131 10.06 -1.66 15.86
CA SER A 131 10.70 -0.40 16.20
C SER A 131 9.82 0.81 15.87
N ILE A 132 10.20 2.00 16.36
CA ILE A 132 9.52 3.26 16.01
C ILE A 132 9.51 3.47 14.50
N LEU A 133 10.66 3.23 13.84
CA LEU A 133 10.80 3.39 12.40
C LEU A 133 9.86 2.45 11.64
N HIS A 134 9.81 1.18 12.05
CA HIS A 134 8.90 0.18 11.45
C HIS A 134 7.44 0.64 11.55
N VAL A 135 7.00 1.02 12.75
CA VAL A 135 5.60 1.44 12.97
C VAL A 135 5.29 2.71 12.19
N TYR A 136 6.17 3.72 12.24
CA TYR A 136 6.00 4.97 11.51
C TYR A 136 5.92 4.74 10.00
N HIS A 137 6.85 3.96 9.44
CA HIS A 137 6.88 3.63 8.02
C HIS A 137 5.57 2.99 7.56
N HIS A 138 5.13 1.90 8.20
CA HIS A 138 3.91 1.22 7.76
C HIS A 138 2.64 2.07 8.02
N ALA A 139 2.56 2.77 9.15
CA ALA A 139 1.40 3.60 9.48
C ALA A 139 1.24 4.83 8.54
N THR A 140 2.33 5.32 7.95
CA THR A 140 2.30 6.50 7.05
C THR A 140 2.27 6.12 5.57
N MET A 141 2.94 5.04 5.18
CA MET A 141 2.99 4.60 3.77
C MET A 141 1.60 4.25 3.25
N PHE A 142 0.78 3.52 4.01
CA PHE A 142 -0.55 3.11 3.52
C PHE A 142 -1.50 4.31 3.26
N PRO A 143 -1.65 5.29 4.18
CA PRO A 143 -2.39 6.52 3.88
C PRO A 143 -1.77 7.36 2.75
N MET A 144 -0.45 7.45 2.66
CA MET A 144 0.23 8.21 1.60
C MET A 144 -0.09 7.64 0.22
N TRP A 145 -0.07 6.32 0.08
CA TRP A 145 -0.37 5.66 -1.19
C TRP A 145 -1.87 5.65 -1.53
N TYR A 146 -2.76 5.68 -0.53
CA TYR A 146 -4.18 5.97 -0.77
C TYR A 146 -4.36 7.35 -1.41
N LEU A 147 -3.73 8.39 -0.88
CA LEU A 147 -3.79 9.74 -1.48
C LEU A 147 -3.22 9.74 -2.90
N ALA A 148 -2.14 8.99 -3.13
CA ALA A 148 -1.58 8.84 -4.47
C ALA A 148 -2.55 8.16 -5.46
N THR A 149 -3.31 7.15 -5.02
CA THR A 149 -4.31 6.50 -5.88
C THR A 149 -5.57 7.35 -6.09
N SER A 150 -5.96 8.13 -5.09
CA SER A 150 -7.28 8.80 -5.07
C SER A 150 -7.25 10.26 -5.50
N VAL A 151 -6.12 10.96 -5.35
CA VAL A 151 -6.01 12.42 -5.58
C VAL A 151 -5.00 12.75 -6.68
N LEU A 152 -3.88 12.03 -6.78
CA LEU A 152 -2.81 12.37 -7.72
C LEU A 152 -3.16 12.09 -9.20
N PHE A 153 -4.18 11.26 -9.48
CA PHE A 153 -4.69 11.07 -10.84
C PHE A 153 -5.73 12.13 -11.25
N GLU A 154 -6.17 13.01 -10.34
CA GLU A 154 -7.06 14.14 -10.67
C GLU A 154 -6.32 15.34 -11.30
N ILE A 155 -4.99 15.43 -11.17
CA ILE A 155 -4.15 16.59 -11.53
C ILE A 155 -3.46 16.38 -12.88
#